data_AF-A0A3B0W485-F1
#
_entry.id   AF-A0A3B0W485-F1
#
_cell.length_a   1.000
_cell.length_b   1.000
_cell.length_c   1.000
_cell.angle_alpha   90.00
_cell.angle_beta   90.00
_cell.angle_gamma   90.00
#
_symmetry.space_group_name_H-M   'P 1'
#
loop_
_entity.id
_entity.type
_entity.pdbx_description
1 polymer ?
#
loop_
_entity_poly.entity_id
_entity_poly.type
_entity_poly.pdbx_seq_one_letter_code
_entity_poly.pdbx_strand_id
1 'polypeptide(L)'
;MQSQSMKTQLLTISSIIFVLALFRLLPHWPNVSPVAAMALFGGAYFADKRMAFIIPFVALFVSDLIIGLHNSMIFVYAGFGLTVMVGFWLKNRMTITTTAFAVLASSVLFFLLTNFGAWMTSGIYLKSTEGLMQAYVAGIPFFQNSLLGNGVYAVVIFGGYYLLQRNFSVLNASLPK
;
A
#
# COMPACT_ATOMS: atom_id res chain seq x y z
N MET A 1 -23.03 -8.79 20.10
CA MET A 1 -22.15 -7.59 20.21
C MET A 1 -20.88 -7.74 19.37
N GLN A 2 -20.13 -8.84 19.48
CA GLN A 2 -18.87 -9.07 18.74
C GLN A 2 -19.02 -9.03 17.20
N SER A 3 -20.06 -9.66 16.64
CA SER A 3 -20.32 -9.62 15.19
C SER A 3 -20.58 -8.21 14.65
N GLN A 4 -21.29 -7.36 15.42
CA GLN A 4 -21.55 -5.98 15.02
C GLN A 4 -20.26 -5.15 15.01
N SER A 5 -19.42 -5.32 16.03
CA SER A 5 -18.12 -4.65 16.13
C SER A 5 -17.17 -5.01 14.99
N MET A 6 -17.11 -6.30 14.61
CA MET A 6 -16.34 -6.76 13.45
C MET A 6 -16.84 -6.16 12.13
N LYS A 7 -18.16 -6.05 11.94
CA LYS A 7 -18.75 -5.41 10.75
C LYS A 7 -18.44 -3.92 10.70
N THR A 8 -18.59 -3.21 11.81
CA THR A 8 -18.26 -1.78 11.90
C THR A 8 -16.79 -1.54 11.57
N GLN A 9 -15.90 -2.34 12.15
CA GLN A 9 -14.47 -2.24 11.87
C GLN A 9 -14.15 -2.48 10.38
N LEU A 10 -14.70 -3.54 9.80
CA LEU A 10 -14.54 -3.86 8.38
C LEU A 10 -14.97 -2.66 7.52
N LEU A 11 -16.18 -2.14 7.76
CA LEU A 11 -16.71 -0.99 7.03
C LEU A 11 -15.84 0.25 7.17
N THR A 12 -15.35 0.55 8.38
CA THR A 12 -14.47 1.71 8.63
C THR A 12 -13.15 1.58 7.86
N ILE A 13 -12.45 0.44 7.98
CA ILE A 13 -11.18 0.20 7.29
C ILE A 13 -11.39 0.24 5.77
N SER A 14 -12.44 -0.41 5.26
CA SER A 14 -12.78 -0.38 3.84
C SER A 14 -13.05 1.04 3.35
N SER A 15 -13.81 1.84 4.10
CA SER A 15 -14.12 3.23 3.74
C SER A 15 -12.86 4.09 3.66
N ILE A 16 -11.95 3.95 4.64
CA ILE A 16 -10.65 4.62 4.62
C ILE A 16 -9.87 4.25 3.36
N ILE A 17 -9.80 2.95 3.03
CA ILE A 17 -9.08 2.46 1.84
C ILE A 17 -9.66 3.03 0.55
N PHE A 18 -10.98 3.03 0.39
CA PHE A 18 -11.61 3.60 -0.81
C PHE A 18 -11.34 5.10 -0.95
N VAL A 19 -11.42 5.86 0.14
CA VAL A 19 -11.08 7.30 0.11
C VAL A 19 -9.62 7.50 -0.31
N LEU A 20 -8.69 6.75 0.25
CA LEU A 20 -7.26 6.85 -0.10
C LEU A 20 -6.98 6.47 -1.55
N ALA A 21 -7.68 5.49 -2.11
CA ALA A 21 -7.56 5.17 -3.54
C ALA A 21 -8.05 6.32 -4.43
N LEU A 22 -9.11 7.03 -4.04
CA LEU A 22 -9.63 8.18 -4.77
C LEU A 22 -8.73 9.42 -4.70
N PHE A 23 -7.88 9.55 -3.68
CA PHE A 23 -6.87 10.63 -3.61
C PHE A 23 -5.92 10.64 -4.81
N ARG A 24 -5.76 9.50 -5.51
CA ARG A 24 -4.96 9.40 -6.74
C ARG A 24 -5.53 10.19 -7.91
N LEU A 25 -6.82 10.56 -7.84
CA LEU A 25 -7.49 11.36 -8.88
C LEU A 25 -7.16 12.85 -8.74
N LEU A 26 -6.67 13.27 -7.57
CA LEU A 26 -6.26 14.65 -7.35
C LEU A 26 -4.85 14.88 -7.90
N PRO A 27 -4.53 16.10 -8.39
CA PRO A 27 -3.17 16.45 -8.76
C PRO A 27 -2.23 16.24 -7.56
N HIS A 28 -1.27 15.35 -7.74
CA HIS A 28 -0.26 15.04 -6.73
C HIS A 28 1.11 14.91 -7.39
N TRP A 29 2.17 15.02 -6.61
CA TRP A 29 3.52 14.80 -7.11
C TRP A 29 3.72 13.35 -7.58
N PRO A 30 4.59 13.11 -8.57
CA PRO A 30 4.86 11.75 -9.05
C PRO A 30 5.27 10.83 -7.91
N ASN A 31 4.57 9.71 -7.78
CA ASN A 31 4.74 8.67 -6.75
C ASN A 31 4.56 9.11 -5.29
N VAL A 32 4.14 10.35 -5.03
CA VAL A 32 3.73 10.78 -3.69
C VAL A 32 2.23 10.52 -3.54
N SER A 33 1.86 9.28 -3.23
CA SER A 33 0.46 8.85 -3.13
C SER A 33 0.22 7.96 -1.89
N PRO A 34 -1.01 7.88 -1.37
CA PRO A 34 -1.31 7.10 -0.17
C PRO A 34 -1.38 5.59 -0.41
N VAL A 35 -1.19 5.11 -1.64
CA VAL A 35 -1.65 3.80 -2.10
C VAL A 35 -0.86 2.64 -1.49
N ALA A 36 0.46 2.77 -1.37
CA ALA A 36 1.26 1.73 -0.73
C ALA A 36 1.04 1.71 0.79
N ALA A 37 0.90 2.88 1.42
CA ALA A 37 0.53 2.96 2.83
C ALA A 37 -0.87 2.35 3.10
N MET A 38 -1.83 2.58 2.19
CA MET A 38 -3.16 1.96 2.19
C MET A 38 -3.10 0.43 2.07
N ALA A 39 -2.29 -0.10 1.16
CA ALA A 39 -2.09 -1.54 1.01
C ALA A 39 -1.46 -2.17 2.27
N LEU A 40 -0.44 -1.51 2.83
CA LEU A 40 0.23 -1.94 4.07
C LEU A 40 -0.75 -1.93 5.25
N PHE A 41 -1.56 -0.87 5.36
CA PHE A 41 -2.62 -0.72 6.36
C PHE A 41 -3.67 -1.83 6.25
N GLY A 42 -4.12 -2.15 5.03
CA GLY A 42 -5.03 -3.26 4.79
C GLY A 42 -4.48 -4.59 5.30
N GLY A 43 -3.23 -4.92 4.97
CA GLY A 43 -2.55 -6.11 5.49
C GLY A 43 -2.41 -6.11 7.02
N ALA A 44 -2.15 -4.97 7.63
CA ALA A 44 -1.97 -4.86 9.07
C ALA A 44 -3.28 -4.98 9.88
N TYR A 45 -4.40 -4.47 9.36
CA TYR A 45 -5.63 -4.35 10.17
C TYR A 45 -6.78 -5.28 9.79
N PHE A 46 -6.87 -5.79 8.55
CA PHE A 46 -7.94 -6.73 8.24
C PHE A 46 -7.76 -8.05 9.00
N ALA A 47 -8.84 -8.53 9.62
CA ALA A 47 -8.86 -9.82 10.30
C ALA A 47 -8.78 -10.97 9.29
N ASP A 48 -9.60 -10.90 8.25
CA ASP A 48 -9.64 -11.85 7.14
C ASP A 48 -8.58 -11.49 6.08
N LYS A 49 -7.67 -12.42 5.82
CA LYS A 49 -6.61 -12.28 4.79
C LYS A 49 -7.19 -12.06 3.40
N ARG A 50 -8.37 -12.59 3.09
CA ARG A 50 -9.04 -12.38 1.79
C ARG A 50 -9.41 -10.91 1.62
N MET A 51 -10.02 -10.32 2.64
CA MET A 51 -10.41 -8.90 2.63
C MET A 51 -9.20 -7.97 2.55
N ALA A 52 -8.08 -8.37 3.17
CA ALA A 52 -6.82 -7.63 3.08
C ALA A 52 -6.25 -7.51 1.66
N PHE A 53 -6.56 -8.43 0.76
CA PHE A 53 -6.23 -8.31 -0.65
C PHE A 53 -7.38 -7.70 -1.44
N ILE A 54 -8.60 -8.25 -1.31
CA ILE A 54 -9.75 -7.87 -2.13
C ILE A 54 -10.02 -6.37 -2.03
N ILE A 55 -10.09 -5.82 -0.81
CA ILE A 55 -10.52 -4.43 -0.64
C ILE A 55 -9.49 -3.43 -1.21
N PRO A 56 -8.19 -3.49 -0.87
CA PRO A 56 -7.20 -2.61 -1.50
C PRO A 56 -7.13 -2.79 -3.02
N PHE A 57 -7.19 -4.02 -3.54
CA PHE A 57 -7.04 -4.28 -4.97
C PHE A 57 -8.26 -3.82 -5.78
N VAL A 58 -9.47 -4.00 -5.25
CA VAL A 58 -10.68 -3.47 -5.89
C VAL A 58 -10.64 -1.94 -5.91
N ALA A 59 -10.27 -1.31 -4.79
CA ALA A 59 -10.15 0.15 -4.73
C ALA A 59 -9.09 0.66 -5.72
N LEU A 60 -7.95 -0.02 -5.80
CA LEU A 60 -6.88 0.28 -6.76
C LEU A 60 -7.38 0.18 -8.20
N PHE A 61 -8.00 -0.95 -8.55
CA PHE A 61 -8.50 -1.23 -9.89
C PHE A 61 -9.56 -0.23 -10.33
N VAL A 62 -10.52 0.10 -9.46
CA VAL A 62 -11.53 1.13 -9.75
C VAL A 62 -10.86 2.48 -10.03
N SER A 63 -9.85 2.88 -9.25
CA SER A 63 -9.12 4.13 -9.51
C SER A 63 -8.31 4.07 -10.83
N ASP A 64 -7.75 2.92 -11.18
CA ASP A 64 -6.98 2.73 -12.41
C ASP A 64 -7.86 2.72 -13.67
N LEU A 65 -9.13 2.29 -13.56
CA LEU A 65 -10.09 2.44 -14.66
C LEU A 65 -10.35 3.90 -15.04
N ILE A 66 -10.15 4.82 -14.10
CA ILE A 66 -10.30 6.26 -14.32
C ILE A 66 -8.97 6.88 -14.80
N ILE A 67 -7.85 6.50 -14.19
CA ILE A 67 -6.52 7.06 -14.50
C ILE A 67 -5.96 6.52 -15.83
N GLY A 68 -6.23 5.26 -16.14
CA GLY A 68 -5.75 4.55 -17.33
C GLY A 68 -4.96 3.29 -17.00
N LEU A 69 -5.15 2.25 -17.81
CA LEU A 69 -4.45 0.97 -17.71
C LEU A 69 -3.19 0.96 -18.60
N HIS A 70 -2.14 0.25 -18.18
CA HIS A 70 -0.87 0.15 -18.92
C HIS A 70 -0.21 -1.24 -18.84
N ASN A 71 0.80 -1.50 -19.69
CA ASN A 71 1.36 -2.84 -19.87
C ASN A 71 2.16 -3.39 -18.66
N SER A 72 2.67 -2.52 -17.78
CA SER A 72 3.40 -2.91 -16.57
C SER A 72 2.51 -3.12 -15.33
N MET A 73 1.19 -3.07 -15.49
CA MET A 73 0.23 -3.16 -14.37
C MET A 73 0.41 -4.42 -13.52
N ILE A 74 0.76 -5.55 -14.13
CA ILE A 74 0.99 -6.80 -13.38
C ILE A 74 2.08 -6.64 -12.32
N PHE A 75 3.14 -5.88 -12.59
CA PHE A 75 4.23 -5.62 -11.63
C PHE A 75 3.80 -4.65 -10.52
N VAL A 76 2.97 -3.66 -10.85
CA VAL A 76 2.40 -2.71 -9.89
C VAL A 76 1.49 -3.45 -8.90
N TYR A 77 0.58 -4.28 -9.40
CA TYR A 77 -0.35 -5.05 -8.59
C TYR A 77 0.36 -6.11 -7.75
N ALA A 78 1.34 -6.81 -8.33
CA ALA A 78 2.18 -7.74 -7.58
C ALA A 78 2.97 -6.99 -6.47
N GLY A 79 3.43 -5.77 -6.73
CA GLY A 79 4.09 -4.92 -5.75
C GLY A 79 3.18 -4.60 -4.56
N PHE A 80 1.95 -4.16 -4.83
CA PHE A 80 0.96 -3.95 -3.77
C PHE A 80 0.61 -5.25 -3.03
N GLY A 81 0.61 -6.39 -3.73
CA GLY A 81 0.45 -7.70 -3.11
C GLY A 81 1.54 -7.99 -2.07
N LEU A 82 2.80 -7.74 -2.43
CA LEU A 82 3.92 -7.84 -1.49
C LEU A 82 3.77 -6.85 -0.32
N THR A 83 3.32 -5.62 -0.59
CA THR A 83 3.05 -4.63 0.47
C THR A 83 1.98 -5.12 1.46
N VAL A 84 0.90 -5.74 0.99
CA VAL A 84 -0.12 -6.38 1.85
C VAL A 84 0.50 -7.50 2.69
N MET A 85 1.37 -8.32 2.10
CA MET A 85 2.07 -9.40 2.82
C MET A 85 3.00 -8.87 3.92
N VAL A 86 3.72 -7.77 3.66
CA VAL A 86 4.48 -7.06 4.71
C VAL A 86 3.54 -6.54 5.81
N GLY A 87 2.35 -6.09 5.45
CA GLY A 87 1.29 -5.71 6.40
C GLY A 87 0.88 -6.86 7.31
N PHE A 88 0.73 -8.09 6.79
CA PHE A 88 0.46 -9.26 7.65
C PHE A 88 1.59 -9.53 8.65
N TRP A 89 2.84 -9.33 8.24
CA TRP A 89 3.97 -9.43 9.15
C TRP A 89 3.92 -8.34 10.22
N LEU A 90 3.49 -7.13 9.88
CA LEU A 90 3.38 -6.00 10.81
C LEU A 90 2.25 -6.17 11.83
N LYS A 91 1.13 -6.81 11.46
CA LYS A 91 -0.11 -6.93 12.26
C LYS A 91 0.09 -7.22 13.74
N ASN A 92 0.97 -8.17 14.08
CA ASN A 92 1.21 -8.61 15.46
C ASN A 92 2.49 -8.00 16.08
N ARG A 93 3.12 -7.03 15.41
CA ARG A 93 4.41 -6.46 15.78
C ARG A 93 4.39 -4.93 15.82
N MET A 94 3.21 -4.34 15.74
CA MET A 94 3.02 -2.93 15.41
C MET A 94 3.57 -2.01 16.52
N THR A 95 4.69 -1.37 16.21
CA THR A 95 5.33 -0.29 16.97
C THR A 95 5.79 0.77 15.97
N ILE A 96 6.23 1.93 16.45
CA ILE A 96 6.77 2.98 15.56
C ILE A 96 7.93 2.42 14.72
N THR A 97 8.86 1.70 15.36
CA THR A 97 10.04 1.13 14.71
C THR A 97 9.68 0.06 13.67
N THR A 98 8.81 -0.89 14.02
CA THR A 98 8.43 -1.96 13.08
C THR A 98 7.56 -1.44 11.93
N THR A 99 6.75 -0.41 12.18
CA THR A 99 5.97 0.26 11.13
C THR A 99 6.90 1.01 10.16
N ALA A 100 7.88 1.75 10.68
CA ALA A 100 8.89 2.41 9.84
C ALA A 100 9.68 1.40 9.00
N PHE A 101 10.07 0.27 9.61
CA PHE A 101 10.72 -0.83 8.88
C PHE A 101 9.82 -1.42 7.80
N ALA A 102 8.54 -1.66 8.12
CA ALA A 102 7.57 -2.20 7.15
C ALA A 102 7.35 -1.24 5.96
N VAL A 103 7.28 0.08 6.21
CA VAL A 103 7.21 1.11 5.16
C VAL A 103 8.45 1.06 4.27
N LEU A 104 9.65 1.02 4.86
CA LEU A 104 10.89 0.95 4.10
C LEU A 104 10.97 -0.34 3.28
N ALA A 105 10.74 -1.49 3.92
CA ALA A 105 10.83 -2.81 3.28
C ALA A 105 9.83 -2.93 2.13
N SER A 106 8.57 -2.55 2.35
CA SER A 106 7.55 -2.58 1.29
C SER A 106 7.86 -1.61 0.14
N SER A 107 8.40 -0.42 0.44
CA SER A 107 8.81 0.55 -0.59
C SER A 107 9.96 0.01 -1.44
N VAL A 108 10.95 -0.65 -0.82
CA VAL A 108 12.09 -1.26 -1.53
C VAL A 108 11.61 -2.42 -2.41
N LEU A 109 10.76 -3.31 -1.89
CA LEU A 109 10.20 -4.42 -2.66
C LEU A 109 9.39 -3.93 -3.87
N PHE A 110 8.55 -2.91 -3.66
CA PHE A 110 7.77 -2.30 -4.72
C PHE A 110 8.67 -1.66 -5.79
N PHE A 111 9.69 -0.92 -5.37
CA PHE A 111 10.68 -0.31 -6.26
C PHE A 111 11.39 -1.35 -7.13
N LEU A 112 11.90 -2.42 -6.52
CA LEU A 112 12.59 -3.48 -7.25
C LEU A 112 11.65 -4.12 -8.28
N LEU A 113 10.44 -4.48 -7.86
CA LEU A 113 9.52 -5.21 -8.75
C LEU A 113 8.98 -4.34 -9.90
N THR A 114 8.63 -3.08 -9.64
CA THR A 114 8.09 -2.19 -10.66
C THR A 114 9.13 -1.73 -11.67
N ASN A 115 10.37 -1.50 -11.25
CA ASN A 115 11.45 -1.16 -12.19
C ASN A 115 11.93 -2.37 -12.98
N PHE A 116 11.93 -3.57 -12.38
CA PHE A 116 12.07 -4.81 -13.14
C PHE A 116 10.96 -4.97 -14.19
N GLY A 117 9.72 -4.63 -13.83
CA GLY A 117 8.60 -4.57 -14.76
C GLY A 117 8.82 -3.58 -15.90
N ALA A 118 9.25 -2.36 -15.58
CA ALA A 118 9.59 -1.34 -16.58
C ALA A 118 10.70 -1.82 -17.51
N TRP A 119 11.77 -2.43 -16.99
CA TRP A 119 12.81 -3.07 -17.79
C TRP A 119 12.22 -4.14 -18.72
N MET A 120 11.29 -4.97 -18.24
CA MET A 120 10.69 -6.04 -19.02
C MET A 120 9.69 -5.56 -20.07
N THR A 121 8.94 -4.48 -19.84
CA THR A 121 7.78 -4.15 -20.69
C THR A 121 7.86 -2.80 -21.41
N SER A 122 8.74 -1.87 -21.01
CA SER A 122 8.73 -0.51 -21.59
C SER A 122 9.26 -0.42 -23.02
N GLY A 123 10.15 -1.35 -23.40
CA GLY A 123 10.89 -1.29 -24.67
C GLY A 123 12.01 -0.24 -24.69
N ILE A 124 12.14 0.58 -23.64
CA ILE A 124 13.15 1.65 -23.54
C ILE A 124 14.52 1.07 -23.19
N TYR A 125 14.54 0.03 -22.34
CA TYR A 125 15.78 -0.57 -21.84
C TYR A 125 16.14 -1.83 -22.62
N LEU A 126 17.44 -1.99 -22.89
CA LEU A 126 17.99 -3.22 -23.47
C LEU A 126 17.69 -4.42 -22.55
N LYS A 127 17.41 -5.58 -23.15
CA LYS A 127 17.17 -6.84 -22.43
C LYS A 127 18.49 -7.49 -21.97
N SER A 128 19.29 -6.72 -21.24
CA SER A 128 20.55 -7.14 -20.64
C SER A 128 20.61 -6.72 -19.18
N THR A 129 21.63 -7.19 -18.46
CA THR A 129 21.95 -6.79 -17.09
C THR A 129 22.16 -5.29 -16.96
N GLU A 130 22.79 -4.66 -17.95
CA GLU A 130 23.05 -3.22 -17.98
C GLU A 130 21.76 -2.44 -18.13
N GLY A 131 20.85 -2.88 -19.01
CA GLY A 131 19.54 -2.25 -19.17
C GLY A 131 18.67 -2.37 -17.92
N LEU A 132 18.77 -3.48 -17.18
CA LEU A 132 18.10 -3.62 -15.88
C LEU A 132 18.65 -2.63 -14.86
N MET A 133 19.98 -2.48 -14.78
CA MET A 133 20.61 -1.50 -13.90
C MET A 133 20.23 -0.07 -14.27
N GLN A 134 20.14 0.26 -15.57
CA GLN A 134 19.65 1.55 -16.03
C GLN A 134 18.22 1.82 -15.55
N ALA A 135 17.32 0.83 -15.64
CA ALA A 135 15.95 0.97 -15.14
C ALA A 135 15.92 1.26 -13.63
N TYR A 136 16.74 0.57 -12.82
CA TYR A 136 16.84 0.85 -11.40
C TYR A 136 17.39 2.25 -11.11
N VAL A 137 18.47 2.66 -11.78
CA VAL A 137 19.06 3.99 -11.58
C VAL A 137 18.06 5.09 -11.95
N ALA A 138 17.36 4.95 -13.07
CA ALA A 138 16.32 5.89 -13.50
C ALA A 138 15.14 5.93 -12.53
N GLY A 139 14.86 4.83 -11.82
CA GLY A 139 13.84 4.74 -10.81
C GLY A 139 14.16 5.42 -9.47
N ILE A 140 15.42 5.76 -9.17
CA ILE A 140 15.83 6.27 -7.84
C ILE A 140 15.06 7.55 -7.43
N PRO A 141 14.88 8.57 -8.28
CA PRO A 141 14.12 9.76 -7.91
C PRO A 141 12.67 9.43 -7.55
N PHE A 142 12.07 8.50 -8.29
CA PHE A 142 10.72 8.01 -8.04
C PHE A 142 10.63 7.24 -6.72
N PHE A 143 11.67 6.48 -6.36
CA PHE A 143 11.75 5.79 -5.08
C PHE A 143 11.84 6.75 -3.90
N GLN A 144 12.62 7.83 -4.02
CA GLN A 144 12.71 8.86 -2.99
C GLN A 144 11.34 9.49 -2.71
N ASN A 145 10.61 9.85 -3.77
CA ASN A 145 9.25 10.37 -3.66
C ASN A 145 8.29 9.35 -3.04
N SER A 146 8.34 8.09 -3.50
CA SER A 146 7.54 7.00 -2.93
C SER A 146 7.82 6.83 -1.44
N LEU A 147 9.08 6.79 -1.03
CA LEU A 147 9.46 6.55 0.36
C LEU A 147 8.98 7.68 1.28
N LEU A 148 9.14 8.93 0.85
CA LEU A 148 8.65 10.10 1.59
C LEU A 148 7.13 10.07 1.70
N GLY A 149 6.43 9.86 0.58
CA GLY A 149 4.97 9.76 0.54
C GLY A 149 4.47 8.62 1.43
N ASN A 150 5.05 7.42 1.30
CA ASN A 150 4.67 6.25 2.09
C ASN A 150 4.88 6.50 3.59
N GLY A 151 5.98 7.15 3.98
CA GLY A 151 6.21 7.52 5.37
C GLY A 151 5.15 8.48 5.92
N VAL A 152 4.90 9.59 5.20
CA VAL A 152 3.91 10.59 5.59
C VAL A 152 2.51 9.99 5.69
N TYR A 153 2.07 9.27 4.65
CA TYR A 153 0.76 8.65 4.63
C TYR A 153 0.64 7.51 5.64
N ALA A 154 1.71 6.74 5.90
CA ALA A 154 1.67 5.74 6.96
C ALA A 154 1.43 6.39 8.33
N VAL A 155 2.09 7.52 8.64
CA VAL A 155 1.84 8.27 9.88
C VAL A 155 0.39 8.71 9.96
N VAL A 156 -0.14 9.32 8.89
CA VAL A 156 -1.53 9.81 8.85
C VAL A 156 -2.54 8.66 9.01
N ILE A 157 -2.37 7.57 8.26
CA ILE A 157 -3.33 6.47 8.21
C ILE A 157 -3.27 5.64 9.50
N PHE A 158 -2.09 5.18 9.91
CA PHE A 158 -1.94 4.36 11.11
C PHE A 158 -2.19 5.19 12.37
N GLY A 159 -1.68 6.41 12.45
CA GLY A 159 -1.89 7.31 13.57
C GLY A 159 -3.36 7.75 13.69
N GLY A 160 -3.98 8.12 12.57
CA GLY A 160 -5.40 8.49 12.53
C GLY A 160 -6.30 7.33 12.96
N TYR A 161 -6.03 6.12 12.47
CA TYR A 161 -6.79 4.94 12.87
C TYR A 161 -6.58 4.56 14.34
N TYR A 162 -5.36 4.70 14.86
CA TYR A 162 -5.09 4.52 16.29
C TYR A 162 -5.91 5.50 17.16
N LEU A 163 -6.02 6.77 16.75
CA LEU A 163 -6.87 7.75 17.45
C LEU A 163 -8.35 7.38 17.39
N LEU A 164 -8.83 6.87 16.25
CA LEU A 164 -10.21 6.37 16.13
C LEU A 164 -10.45 5.19 17.08
N GLN A 165 -9.53 4.24 17.16
CA GLN A 165 -9.61 3.10 18.07
C GLN A 165 -9.64 3.51 19.56
N ARG A 166 -8.94 4.58 19.92
CA ARG A 166 -8.94 5.14 21.27
C ARG A 166 -10.29 5.77 21.64
N ASN A 167 -10.94 6.44 20.69
CA ASN A 167 -12.23 7.11 20.91
C ASN A 167 -13.44 6.18 20.72
N PHE A 168 -13.30 5.14 19.90
CA PHE A 168 -14.37 4.20 19.56
C PHE A 168 -13.93 2.76 19.86
N SER A 169 -14.24 2.27 21.05
CA SER A 169 -13.86 0.92 21.50
C SER A 169 -14.39 -0.21 20.60
N VAL A 170 -15.45 0.05 19.85
CA VAL A 170 -16.03 -0.84 18.83
C VAL A 170 -15.06 -1.16 17.67
N LEU A 171 -13.96 -0.42 17.53
CA LEU A 171 -12.94 -0.64 16.48
C LEU A 171 -11.75 -1.50 16.95
N ASN A 172 -11.77 -1.99 18.19
CA ASN A 172 -10.69 -2.81 18.78
C ASN A 172 -10.90 -4.32 18.65
N ALA A 173 -11.98 -4.77 17.99
CA ALA A 173 -12.42 -6.17 18.05
C ALA A 173 -11.47 -7.21 17.42
N SER A 174 -10.44 -6.80 16.67
CA SER A 174 -9.56 -7.71 15.93
C SER A 174 -8.11 -7.76 16.41
N LEU A 175 -7.71 -6.94 17.38
CA LEU A 175 -6.36 -7.02 17.97
C LEU A 175 -6.43 -7.95 19.18
N PRO A 176 -5.81 -9.14 19.16
CA PRO A 176 -5.58 -9.87 20.40
C PRO A 176 -4.76 -8.96 21.31
N LYS A 177 -5.23 -8.79 22.56
CA LYS A 177 -4.42 -8.18 23.61
C LYS A 177 -3.21 -9.04 23.91
#